data_AF-A0A3D2RNH6-F1
#
_entry.id   AF-A0A3D2RNH6-F1
#
_cell.length_a   1.000
_cell.length_b   1.000
_cell.length_c   1.000
_cell.angle_alpha   90.00
_cell.angle_beta   90.00
_cell.angle_gamma   90.00
#
_symmetry.space_group_name_H-M   'P 1'
#
loop_
_entity.id
_entity.type
_entity.pdbx_description
1 polymer ?
#
loop_
_entity_poly.entity_id
_entity_poly.type
_entity_poly.pdbx_seq_one_letter_code
_entity_poly.pdbx_strand_id
1 'polypeptide(L)'
;LLTDGIPGMSSETESCHDDKARLVEMLASVLIDLHVLPIDDCPIDRGPEQLLARGRKRVETGIVTQQMVDDQGLSGSPSEALQELVHRMPSTSKLVFTHGDYCLPNVMIQEGRVSGLIDLGYAGISDAYRDFVAADYSIARNL
;
A
#
# COMPACT_ATOMS: atom_id res chain seq x y z
N LEU A 1 5.66 12.33 16.00
CA LEU A 1 5.17 13.23 14.93
C LEU A 1 3.81 13.77 15.39
N LEU A 2 3.56 15.08 15.29
CA LEU A 2 2.26 15.70 15.56
C LEU A 2 1.79 16.35 14.26
N THR A 3 0.54 16.10 13.86
CA THR A 3 -0.05 16.61 12.62
C THR A 3 -1.44 17.17 12.91
N ASP A 4 -1.91 18.06 12.05
CA ASP A 4 -3.32 18.48 12.07
C ASP A 4 -4.23 17.32 11.66
N GLY A 5 -5.48 17.35 12.13
CA GLY A 5 -6.48 16.36 11.76
C GLY A 5 -7.01 16.60 10.35
N ILE A 6 -7.10 15.53 9.55
CA ILE A 6 -7.83 15.57 8.28
C ILE A 6 -9.33 15.44 8.56
N PRO A 7 -10.18 16.39 8.11
CA PRO A 7 -11.62 16.29 8.32
C PRO A 7 -12.24 15.05 7.64
N GLY A 8 -13.33 14.57 8.20
CA GLY A 8 -14.08 13.43 7.65
C GLY A 8 -13.87 12.14 8.44
N MET A 9 -14.20 11.02 7.80
CA MET A 9 -14.11 9.68 8.37
C MET A 9 -13.32 8.76 7.43
N SER A 10 -12.74 7.70 7.96
CA SER A 10 -12.13 6.64 7.17
C SER A 10 -13.15 6.07 6.17
N SER A 11 -12.70 5.78 4.94
CA SER A 11 -13.54 5.16 3.92
C SER A 11 -13.93 3.71 4.24
N GLU A 12 -13.31 3.11 5.26
CA GLU A 12 -13.74 1.80 5.81
C GLU A 12 -15.06 1.90 6.59
N THR A 13 -15.47 3.11 6.99
CA THR A 13 -16.68 3.33 7.80
C THR A 13 -17.91 2.90 7.01
N GLU A 14 -18.79 2.08 7.60
CA GLU A 14 -19.97 1.50 6.93
C GLU A 14 -20.86 2.56 6.23
N SER A 15 -20.99 3.77 6.79
CA SER A 15 -21.78 4.85 6.16
C SER A 15 -21.19 5.37 4.85
N CYS A 16 -19.95 4.98 4.49
CA CYS A 16 -19.37 5.27 3.18
C CYS A 16 -19.75 4.21 2.13
N HIS A 17 -20.41 3.11 2.51
CA HIS A 17 -20.62 1.92 1.67
C HIS A 17 -22.02 1.85 1.05
N ASP A 18 -22.84 2.89 1.21
CA ASP A 18 -24.19 2.98 0.60
C ASP A 18 -24.14 2.78 -0.92
N ASP A 19 -23.10 3.32 -1.56
CA ASP A 19 -22.79 3.13 -2.98
C ASP A 19 -21.33 2.67 -3.15
N LYS A 20 -21.12 1.35 -3.01
CA LYS A 20 -19.81 0.72 -3.12
C LYS A 20 -19.14 0.95 -4.48
N ALA A 21 -19.92 0.98 -5.56
CA ALA A 21 -19.38 1.22 -6.90
C ALA A 21 -18.78 2.63 -6.98
N ARG A 22 -19.52 3.64 -6.52
CA ARG A 22 -19.02 5.01 -6.43
C ARG A 22 -17.81 5.14 -5.51
N LEU A 23 -17.78 4.42 -4.39
CA LEU A 23 -16.61 4.42 -3.51
C LEU A 23 -15.36 3.88 -4.23
N VAL A 24 -15.48 2.76 -4.92
CA VAL A 24 -14.37 2.18 -5.71
C VAL A 24 -13.92 3.12 -6.82
N GLU A 25 -14.84 3.81 -7.51
CA GLU A 25 -14.51 4.82 -8.51
C GLU A 25 -13.74 6.01 -7.91
N MET A 26 -14.12 6.47 -6.72
CA MET A 26 -13.39 7.55 -6.01
C MET A 26 -11.98 7.10 -5.61
N LEU A 27 -11.83 5.88 -5.08
CA LEU A 27 -10.52 5.31 -4.73
C LEU A 27 -9.63 5.19 -5.97
N ALA A 28 -10.18 4.68 -7.08
CA ALA A 28 -9.45 4.58 -8.34
C ALA A 28 -9.00 5.95 -8.88
N SER A 29 -9.86 6.97 -8.80
CA SER A 29 -9.51 8.33 -9.22
C SER A 29 -8.33 8.89 -8.42
N VAL A 30 -8.34 8.74 -7.10
CA VAL A 30 -7.24 9.21 -6.24
C VAL A 30 -5.95 8.44 -6.54
N LEU A 31 -6.04 7.15 -6.78
CA LEU A 31 -4.88 6.33 -7.11
C LEU A 31 -4.25 6.76 -8.45
N ILE A 32 -5.08 7.06 -9.46
CA ILE A 32 -4.62 7.61 -10.74
C ILE A 32 -3.92 8.94 -10.52
N ASP A 33 -4.53 9.86 -9.77
CA ASP A 33 -3.95 11.18 -9.48
C ASP A 33 -2.60 11.06 -8.76
N LEU A 34 -2.49 10.13 -7.82
CA LEU A 34 -1.25 9.85 -7.09
C LEU A 34 -0.16 9.31 -8.01
N HIS A 35 -0.51 8.39 -8.91
CA HIS A 35 0.43 7.69 -9.79
C HIS A 35 0.92 8.53 -10.98
N VAL A 36 0.28 9.67 -11.28
CA VAL A 36 0.74 10.61 -12.30
C VAL A 36 1.61 11.75 -11.75
N LEU A 37 1.82 11.80 -10.42
CA LEU A 37 2.73 12.79 -9.82
C LEU A 37 4.15 12.61 -10.37
N PRO A 38 4.87 13.72 -10.65
CA PRO A 38 6.27 13.65 -11.06
C PRO A 38 7.12 13.05 -9.93
N ILE A 39 7.99 12.11 -10.28
CA ILE A 39 8.85 11.40 -9.32
C ILE A 39 10.31 11.85 -9.36
N ASP A 40 10.69 12.71 -10.32
CA ASP A 40 12.07 13.10 -10.57
C ASP A 40 12.74 13.73 -9.34
N ASP A 41 11.97 14.50 -8.56
CA ASP A 41 12.44 15.19 -7.34
C ASP A 41 12.04 14.45 -6.06
N CYS A 42 11.47 13.25 -6.14
CA CYS A 42 11.04 12.51 -4.95
C CYS A 42 12.27 11.88 -4.25
N PRO A 43 12.58 12.26 -2.98
CA PRO A 43 13.78 11.79 -2.30
C PRO A 43 13.64 10.39 -1.69
N ILE A 44 12.44 9.79 -1.77
CA ILE A 44 12.10 8.56 -1.08
C ILE A 44 11.97 7.43 -2.10
N ASP A 45 13.03 6.65 -2.24
CA ASP A 45 13.03 5.45 -3.04
C ASP A 45 12.52 4.24 -2.24
N ARG A 46 11.43 3.64 -2.71
CA ARG A 46 10.82 2.41 -2.21
C ARG A 46 10.69 1.38 -3.33
N GLY A 47 11.61 1.42 -4.29
CA GLY A 47 11.67 0.46 -5.38
C GLY A 47 11.73 -0.99 -4.88
N PRO A 48 11.41 -1.97 -5.73
CA PRO A 48 11.40 -3.37 -5.36
C PRO A 48 12.71 -3.86 -4.73
N GLU A 49 13.87 -3.39 -5.19
CA GLU A 49 15.17 -3.73 -4.60
C GLU A 49 15.32 -3.21 -3.16
N GLN A 50 14.90 -1.97 -2.90
CA GLN A 50 14.90 -1.32 -1.59
C GLN A 50 13.95 -2.05 -0.63
N LEU A 51 12.79 -2.49 -1.12
CA LEU A 51 11.83 -3.28 -0.35
C LEU A 51 12.39 -4.67 -0.01
N LEU A 52 13.03 -5.36 -0.96
CA LEU A 52 13.70 -6.64 -0.71
C LEU A 52 14.85 -6.49 0.28
N ALA A 53 15.65 -5.43 0.18
CA ALA A 53 16.72 -5.14 1.13
C ALA A 53 16.17 -4.89 2.54
N ARG A 54 15.04 -4.19 2.66
CA ARG A 54 14.32 -4.00 3.93
C ARG A 54 13.78 -5.34 4.45
N GLY A 55 13.20 -6.16 3.59
CA GLY A 55 12.71 -7.50 3.91
C GLY A 55 13.81 -8.39 4.47
N ARG A 56 14.98 -8.41 3.82
CA ARG A 56 16.18 -9.12 4.27
C ARG A 56 16.58 -8.75 5.68
N LYS A 57 16.70 -7.45 5.96
CA LYS A 57 17.03 -6.98 7.33
C LYS A 57 16.00 -7.47 8.35
N ARG A 58 14.71 -7.43 8.03
CA ARG A 58 13.65 -7.86 8.95
C ARG A 58 13.67 -9.37 9.21
N VAL A 59 14.05 -10.17 8.21
CA VAL A 59 14.27 -11.61 8.38
C VAL A 59 15.51 -11.86 9.25
N GLU A 60 16.63 -11.20 8.95
CA GLU A 60 17.90 -11.33 9.69
C GLU A 60 17.76 -10.94 11.17
N THR A 61 16.95 -9.92 11.47
CA THR A 61 16.70 -9.47 12.85
C THR A 61 15.56 -10.22 13.54
N GLY A 62 15.00 -11.26 12.92
CA GLY A 62 13.92 -12.07 13.50
C GLY A 62 12.58 -11.34 13.66
N ILE A 63 12.38 -10.21 12.98
CA ILE A 63 11.10 -9.49 12.99
C ILE A 63 10.05 -10.25 12.17
N VAL A 64 10.46 -10.85 11.05
CA VAL A 64 9.60 -11.76 10.27
C VAL A 64 9.64 -13.13 10.93
N THR A 65 8.52 -13.55 11.52
CA THR A 65 8.39 -14.84 12.19
C THR A 65 7.85 -15.90 11.24
N GLN A 66 7.96 -17.18 11.62
CA GLN A 66 7.34 -18.27 10.86
C GLN A 66 5.82 -18.08 10.73
N GLN A 67 5.16 -17.67 11.81
CA GLN A 67 3.72 -17.40 11.79
C GLN A 67 3.33 -16.36 10.73
N MET A 68 4.12 -15.30 10.55
CA MET A 68 3.84 -14.30 9.50
C MET A 68 3.95 -14.87 8.09
N VAL A 69 4.85 -15.84 7.86
CA VAL A 69 4.97 -16.52 6.55
C VAL A 69 3.76 -17.42 6.32
N ASP A 70 3.37 -18.19 7.34
CA ASP A 70 2.25 -19.11 7.29
C ASP A 70 0.92 -18.35 7.09
N ASP A 71 0.72 -17.22 7.78
CA ASP A 71 -0.46 -16.36 7.66
C ASP A 71 -0.62 -15.75 6.26
N GLN A 72 0.48 -15.60 5.52
CA GLN A 72 0.50 -15.14 4.14
C GLN A 72 0.34 -16.29 3.13
N GLY A 73 0.18 -17.54 3.61
CA GLY A 73 0.10 -18.72 2.76
C GLY A 73 1.39 -18.99 1.98
N LEU A 74 2.52 -18.44 2.42
CA LEU A 74 3.82 -18.69 1.82
C LEU A 74 4.41 -19.98 2.37
N SER A 75 5.30 -20.60 1.60
CA SER A 75 5.95 -21.87 1.99
C SER A 75 7.38 -21.63 2.46
N GLY A 76 7.85 -22.52 3.34
CA GLY A 76 9.22 -22.49 3.86
C GLY A 76 9.42 -21.54 5.03
N SER A 77 10.68 -21.40 5.43
CA SER A 77 11.14 -20.45 6.43
C SER A 77 11.09 -19.00 5.91
N PRO A 78 11.14 -17.98 6.79
CA PRO A 78 11.23 -16.57 6.36
C PRO A 78 12.33 -16.28 5.34
N SER A 79 13.48 -16.95 5.44
CA SER A 79 14.59 -16.81 4.49
C SER A 79 14.28 -17.43 3.13
N GLU A 80 13.66 -18.61 3.11
CA GLU A 80 13.25 -19.30 1.87
C GLU A 80 12.13 -18.54 1.16
N ALA A 81 11.13 -18.06 1.90
CA ALA A 81 10.06 -17.21 1.36
C ALA A 81 10.63 -15.91 0.75
N LEU A 82 11.60 -15.26 1.41
CA LEU A 82 12.28 -14.09 0.85
C LEU A 82 13.07 -14.43 -0.42
N GLN A 83 13.76 -15.57 -0.45
CA GLN A 83 14.50 -16.00 -1.63
C GLN A 83 13.58 -16.26 -2.83
N GLU A 84 12.41 -16.83 -2.59
CA GLU A 84 11.39 -17.04 -3.62
C GLU A 84 10.87 -15.69 -4.17
N LEU A 85 10.63 -14.69 -3.30
CA LEU A 85 10.26 -13.35 -3.74
C LEU A 85 11.34 -12.71 -4.63
N VAL A 86 12.62 -12.88 -4.29
CA VAL A 86 13.74 -12.41 -5.13
C VAL A 86 13.72 -13.11 -6.49
N HIS A 87 13.42 -14.41 -6.54
CA HIS A 87 13.37 -15.17 -7.80
C HIS A 87 12.21 -14.76 -8.70
N ARG A 88 11.07 -14.37 -8.11
CA ARG A 88 9.85 -13.96 -8.80
C ARG A 88 9.81 -12.47 -9.18
N MET A 89 10.89 -11.75 -8.93
CA MET A 89 10.97 -10.32 -9.24
C MET A 89 10.64 -10.05 -10.72
N PRO A 90 9.70 -9.13 -11.02
CA PRO A 90 9.39 -8.80 -12.39
C PRO A 90 10.60 -8.11 -13.05
N SER A 91 10.81 -8.39 -14.33
CA SER A 91 11.90 -7.78 -15.12
C SER A 91 11.67 -6.30 -15.44
N THR A 92 10.44 -5.81 -15.28
CA THR A 92 10.05 -4.43 -15.51
C THR A 92 9.15 -3.94 -14.40
N SER A 93 9.30 -2.68 -14.03
CA SER A 93 8.42 -2.01 -13.06
C SER A 93 7.93 -0.68 -13.61
N LYS A 94 6.66 -0.35 -13.36
CA LYS A 94 6.11 0.98 -13.63
C LYS A 94 6.32 1.82 -12.36
N LEU A 95 7.45 2.52 -12.30
CA LEU A 95 7.79 3.37 -11.15
C LEU A 95 6.90 4.63 -11.14
N VAL A 96 6.21 4.82 -10.03
CA VAL A 96 5.33 5.95 -9.76
C VAL A 96 5.47 6.35 -8.29
N PHE A 97 4.93 7.52 -7.91
CA PHE A 97 4.76 7.81 -6.50
C PHE A 97 3.63 6.93 -5.95
N THR A 98 3.92 6.20 -4.87
CA THR A 98 2.95 5.31 -4.22
C THR A 98 2.67 5.77 -2.79
N HIS A 99 1.47 5.46 -2.30
CA HIS A 99 1.13 5.58 -0.89
C HIS A 99 1.89 4.52 -0.07
N GLY A 100 2.02 3.32 -0.63
CA GLY A 100 2.72 2.18 -0.06
C GLY A 100 1.90 1.35 0.93
N ASP A 101 0.68 1.78 1.23
CA ASP A 101 -0.36 1.11 2.03
C ASP A 101 -1.74 1.72 1.70
N TYR A 102 -2.06 1.79 0.40
CA TYR A 102 -3.29 2.42 -0.09
C TYR A 102 -4.49 1.52 0.20
N CYS A 103 -5.12 1.68 1.36
CA CYS A 103 -6.25 0.88 1.82
C CYS A 103 -7.40 1.77 2.32
N LEU A 104 -8.62 1.22 2.44
CA LEU A 104 -9.81 1.99 2.86
C LEU A 104 -9.61 2.78 4.17
N PRO A 105 -8.98 2.21 5.23
CA PRO A 105 -8.67 2.94 6.47
C PRO A 105 -7.87 4.23 6.26
N ASN A 106 -7.04 4.26 5.22
CA ASN A 106 -6.08 5.34 4.97
C ASN A 106 -6.60 6.43 4.01
N VAL A 107 -7.85 6.30 3.53
CA VAL A 107 -8.51 7.30 2.68
C VAL A 107 -9.64 7.96 3.44
N MET A 108 -9.55 9.28 3.62
CA MET A 108 -10.53 10.06 4.37
C MET A 108 -11.64 10.59 3.46
N ILE A 109 -12.89 10.48 3.91
CA ILE A 109 -14.10 10.92 3.21
C ILE A 109 -14.82 12.00 4.03
N GLN A 110 -15.10 13.13 3.40
CA GLN A 110 -15.94 14.19 3.93
C GLN A 110 -16.98 14.60 2.88
N GLU A 111 -18.25 14.65 3.26
CA GLU A 111 -19.35 15.09 2.38
C GLU A 111 -19.39 14.34 1.03
N GLY A 112 -19.08 13.04 1.05
CA GLY A 112 -19.09 12.18 -0.14
C GLY A 112 -17.96 12.44 -1.13
N ARG A 113 -16.85 13.04 -0.67
CA ARG A 113 -15.61 13.28 -1.43
C ARG A 113 -14.40 12.90 -0.60
N VAL A 114 -13.29 12.59 -1.27
CA VAL A 114 -12.01 12.36 -0.58
C VAL A 114 -11.49 13.67 -0.03
N SER A 115 -11.19 13.70 1.28
CA SER A 115 -10.65 14.87 2.00
C SER A 115 -9.15 14.77 2.27
N GLY A 116 -8.57 13.57 2.17
CA GLY A 116 -7.13 13.38 2.28
C GLY A 116 -6.70 11.92 2.42
N LEU A 117 -5.39 11.72 2.46
CA LEU A 117 -4.73 10.44 2.71
C LEU A 117 -3.95 10.50 4.02
N ILE A 118 -3.94 9.41 4.78
CA ILE A 118 -3.21 9.28 6.05
C ILE A 118 -2.28 8.06 6.01
N ASP A 119 -1.37 7.97 6.96
CA ASP A 119 -0.38 6.87 7.07
C ASP A 119 0.58 6.73 5.87
N LEU A 120 1.18 7.86 5.48
CA LEU A 120 2.18 7.94 4.42
C LEU A 120 3.58 7.42 4.84
N GLY A 121 3.70 6.67 5.95
CA GLY A 121 5.00 6.17 6.44
C GLY A 121 5.71 5.23 5.46
N TYR A 122 4.95 4.67 4.53
CA TYR A 122 5.39 3.74 3.50
C TYR A 122 5.46 4.33 2.09
N ALA A 123 5.14 5.62 1.94
CA ALA A 123 5.10 6.31 0.67
C ALA A 123 6.49 6.45 0.03
N GLY A 124 6.50 6.67 -1.28
CA GLY A 124 7.71 6.87 -2.07
C GLY A 124 7.59 6.26 -3.47
N ILE A 125 8.68 6.36 -4.23
CA ILE A 125 8.79 5.78 -5.58
C ILE A 125 8.73 4.26 -5.47
N SER A 126 7.76 3.62 -6.10
CA SER A 126 7.63 2.16 -6.14
C SER A 126 6.86 1.73 -7.39
N ASP A 127 6.78 0.43 -7.63
CA ASP A 127 5.87 -0.11 -8.64
C ASP A 127 4.40 0.20 -8.30
N ALA A 128 3.62 0.64 -9.29
CA ALA A 128 2.20 0.98 -9.16
C ALA A 128 1.34 -0.15 -8.58
N TYR A 129 1.69 -1.42 -8.81
CA TYR A 129 0.96 -2.56 -8.28
C TYR A 129 0.98 -2.62 -6.74
N ARG A 130 1.95 -1.97 -6.09
CA ARG A 130 2.03 -1.93 -4.63
C ARG A 130 0.77 -1.33 -4.01
N ASP A 131 0.29 -0.22 -4.55
CA ASP A 131 -0.94 0.39 -4.06
C ASP A 131 -2.18 -0.36 -4.56
N PHE A 132 -2.16 -0.85 -5.81
CA PHE A 132 -3.29 -1.61 -6.36
C PHE A 132 -3.60 -2.86 -5.53
N VAL A 133 -2.59 -3.64 -5.15
CA VAL A 133 -2.77 -4.86 -4.34
C VAL A 133 -3.25 -4.51 -2.93
N ALA A 134 -2.77 -3.42 -2.33
CA ALA A 134 -3.27 -2.95 -1.04
C ALA A 134 -4.76 -2.54 -1.13
N ALA A 135 -5.14 -1.85 -2.20
CA ALA A 135 -6.51 -1.44 -2.45
C ALA A 135 -7.42 -2.65 -2.64
N ASP A 136 -7.03 -3.58 -3.50
CA ASP A 136 -7.77 -4.80 -3.83
C ASP A 136 -8.01 -5.66 -2.58
N TYR A 137 -6.95 -5.90 -1.79
CA TYR A 137 -7.06 -6.64 -0.53
C TYR A 137 -8.01 -5.94 0.46
N SER A 138 -7.90 -4.62 0.59
CA SER A 138 -8.74 -3.84 1.49
C SER A 138 -10.20 -3.83 1.05
N ILE A 139 -10.46 -3.67 -0.24
CA ILE A 139 -11.80 -3.73 -0.82
C ILE A 139 -12.42 -5.09 -0.56
N ALA A 140 -11.74 -6.19 -0.91
CA ALA A 140 -12.25 -7.55 -0.74
C ALA A 140 -12.57 -7.92 0.72
N ARG A 141 -11.93 -7.26 1.68
CA ARG A 141 -12.12 -7.50 3.11
C ARG A 141 -13.24 -6.65 3.73
N ASN A 142 -13.44 -5.43 3.24
CA ASN A 142 -14.30 -4.43 3.88
C ASN A 142 -15.61 -4.14 3.12
N LEU A 143 -15.66 -4.40 1.81
CA LEU A 143 -16.83 -4.19 0.95
C LEU A 143 -17.46 -5.52 0.54
#